data_AF-A0A7Y2FS81-F1
#
_entry.id   AF-A0A7Y2FS81-F1
#
_cell.length_a   1.000
_cell.length_b   1.000
_cell.length_c   1.000
_cell.angle_alpha   90.00
_cell.angle_beta   90.00
_cell.angle_gamma   90.00
#
_symmetry.space_group_name_H-M   'P 1'
#
loop_
_entity.id
_entity.type
_entity.pdbx_description
1 polymer ?
#
loop_
_entity_poly.entity_id
_entity_poly.type
_entity_poly.pdbx_seq_one_letter_code
_entity_poly.pdbx_strand_id
1 'polypeptide(L)' 'MAERKSSFDYEELLTCGRGELFGPGNAQLPL' A
#
# COMPACT_ATOMS: atom_id res chain seq x y z
N MET A 1 8.73 14.43 -7.08
CA MET A 1 8.76 12.96 -6.88
C MET A 1 8.53 12.73 -5.40
N ALA A 2 7.41 12.11 -5.00
CA ALA A 2 7.18 11.79 -3.60
C ALA A 2 8.30 10.84 -3.12
N GLU A 3 8.90 11.12 -1.96
CA GLU A 3 9.86 10.21 -1.34
C GLU A 3 9.20 8.84 -1.17
N ARG A 4 9.77 7.83 -1.83
CA ARG A 4 9.24 6.45 -1.74
C ARG A 4 9.65 5.88 -0.40
N LYS A 5 8.65 5.56 0.43
CA LYS A 5 8.87 4.82 1.67
C LYS A 5 9.54 3.48 1.33
N SER A 6 10.68 3.20 1.96
CA SER A 6 11.43 1.95 1.76
C SER A 6 11.06 0.87 2.78
N SER A 7 10.19 1.21 3.73
CA SER A 7 9.69 0.33 4.78
C SER A 7 8.24 0.70 5.10
N PHE A 8 7.41 -0.31 5.33
CA PHE A 8 5.99 -0.16 5.66
C PHE A 8 5.69 -0.99 6.92
N ASP A 9 4.92 -0.41 7.82
CA ASP A 9 4.42 -1.13 9.00
C ASP A 9 3.29 -2.10 8.61
N TYR A 10 2.99 -3.05 9.48
CA TYR A 10 1.96 -4.07 9.23
C TYR A 10 0.60 -3.47 8.87
N GLU A 11 0.19 -2.40 9.55
CA GLU A 11 -1.05 -1.67 9.28
C GLU A 11 -1.07 -1.04 7.87
N GLU A 12 0.08 -0.57 7.38
CA GLU A 12 0.21 -0.01 6.02
C GLU A 12 0.11 -1.10 4.96
N LEU A 13 0.66 -2.29 5.23
CA LEU A 13 0.50 -3.46 4.35
C LEU A 13 -0.96 -3.92 4.28
N LEU A 14 -1.69 -3.89 5.40
CA LEU A 14 -3.12 -4.18 5.42
C LEU A 14 -3.92 -3.14 4.60
N THR A 15 -3.57 -1.87 4.74
CA THR A 15 -4.17 -0.76 3.96
C THR A 15 -3.87 -0.91 2.47
N CYS A 16 -2.69 -1.42 2.11
CA CYS A 16 -2.32 -1.78 0.75
C CYS A 16 -3.13 -2.97 0.21
N GLY A 17 -3.34 -4.02 1.02
CA GLY A 17 -4.19 -5.16 0.64
C GLY A 17 -5.64 -4.76 0.35
N ARG A 18 -6.14 -3.71 1.02
CA ARG A 18 -7.47 -3.13 0.77
C ARG A 18 -7.52 -2.23 -0.47
N GLY A 19 -6.37 -1.89 -1.06
CA GLY A 19 -6.25 -0.97 -2.19
C GLY A 19 -6.37 0.50 -1.84
N GLU A 20 -6.29 0.86 -0.56
CA GLU A 20 -6.40 2.23 -0.09
C GLU A 20 -5.04 2.95 -0.12
N LEU A 21 -3.93 2.22 0.03
CA LEU A 21 -2.58 2.81 0.06
C LEU A 21 -2.13 3.40 -1.28
N PHE A 22 -2.39 2.67 -2.37
CA PHE A 22 -2.05 3.13 -3.72
C PHE A 22 -3.24 3.70 -4.47
N GLY A 23 -4.47 3.50 -3.98
CA GLY A 23 -5.70 3.98 -4.60
C GLY A 23 -6.36 2.97 -5.56
N PRO A 24 -7.63 3.22 -5.94
CA PRO A 24 -8.42 2.29 -6.75
C PRO A 24 -7.82 2.11 -8.14
N GLY A 25 -7.68 0.85 -8.58
CA GLY A 25 -7.10 0.49 -9.88
C GLY A 25 -5.59 0.26 -9.87
N ASN A 26 -4.92 0.46 -8.72
CA ASN A 26 -3.50 0.12 -8.54
C ASN A 26 -3.31 -1.28 -7.93
N ALA A 27 -2.09 -1.79 -7.98
CA ALA A 27 -1.77 -3.13 -7.49
C ALA A 27 -2.11 -3.30 -5.99
N GLN A 28 -2.85 -4.36 -5.66
CA GLN A 28 -3.22 -4.73 -4.30
C GLN A 28 -2.38 -5.93 -3.85
N LEU A 29 -2.01 -5.97 -2.57
CA LEU A 29 -1.37 -7.15 -1.99
C LEU A 29 -2.41 -8.28 -1.84
N PRO A 30 -2.06 -9.54 -2.15
CA PRO A 30 -2.91 -10.67 -1.83
C PRO A 30 -3.00 -10.85 -0.31
N LEU A 31 -4.21 -11.05 0.20
CA LEU A 31 -4.52 -11.41 1.59
C LEU A 31 -4.55 -12.94 1.76
#